data_AF-A0A7X3YNN8-F1
#
_entry.id   AF-A0A7X3YNN8-F1
#
_cell.length_a   1.000
_cell.length_b   1.000
_cell.length_c   1.000
_cell.angle_alpha   90.00
_cell.angle_beta   90.00
_cell.angle_gamma   90.00
#
_symmetry.space_group_name_H-M   'P 1'
#
loop_
_entity.id
_entity.type
_entity.pdbx_description
1 polymer ?
#
loop_
_entity_poly.entity_id
_entity_poly.type
_entity_poly.pdbx_seq_one_letter_code
_entity_poly.pdbx_strand_id
1 'polypeptide(L)'
;MGQAEQRAIARRVQQELSAELEALYRSVFDRMSQEHLGEGAMARLTQLILRSRDGALSPLQEAIGPASMPDDPQDEPPRDP
;
A
#
# COMPACT_ATOMS: atom_id res chain seq x y z
N MET A 1 8.51 24.55 -0.12
CA MET A 1 8.59 23.11 0.14
C MET A 1 9.55 22.48 -0.83
N GLY A 2 10.53 21.73 -0.33
CA GLY A 2 11.53 21.06 -1.16
C GLY A 2 11.00 19.77 -1.80
N GLN A 3 11.65 19.29 -2.87
CA GLN A 3 11.27 18.03 -3.54
C GLN A 3 11.31 16.82 -2.59
N ALA A 4 12.28 16.79 -1.67
CA ALA A 4 12.39 15.76 -0.64
C ALA A 4 11.21 15.78 0.34
N GLU A 5 10.79 16.97 0.77
CA GLU A 5 9.65 17.16 1.67
C GLU A 5 8.34 16.70 1.02
N GLN A 6 8.13 17.02 -0.26
CA GLN A 6 6.96 16.56 -1.02
C GLN A 6 6.93 15.02 -1.16
N ARG A 7 8.09 14.39 -1.42
CA ARG A 7 8.20 12.92 -1.47
C ARG A 7 7.89 12.27 -0.12
N ALA A 8 8.36 12.86 0.98
CA ALA A 8 8.08 12.36 2.33
C ALA A 8 6.58 12.44 2.66
N ILE A 9 5.93 13.55 2.32
CA ILE A 9 4.48 13.72 2.49
C ILE A 9 3.71 12.68 1.65
N ALA A 10 4.06 12.51 0.38
CA ALA A 10 3.40 11.54 -0.49
C ALA A 10 3.52 10.10 0.05
N ARG A 11 4.72 9.70 0.50
CA ARG A 11 4.94 8.39 1.12
C ARG A 11 4.09 8.20 2.38
N ARG A 12 4.01 9.22 3.23
CA ARG A 12 3.19 9.17 4.45
C ARG A 12 1.71 8.98 4.12
N VAL A 13 1.16 9.80 3.21
CA VAL A 13 -0.24 9.71 2.80
C VAL A 13 -0.56 8.33 2.21
N GLN A 14 0.36 7.78 1.43
CA GLN A 14 0.23 6.45 0.84
C GLN A 14 0.24 5.33 1.89
N GLN A 15 1.06 5.43 2.92
CA GLN A 15 1.08 4.49 4.04
C GLN A 15 -0.20 4.56 4.87
N GLU A 16 -0.67 5.78 5.17
CA GLU A 16 -1.94 6.01 5.88
C GLU A 16 -3.12 5.42 5.08
N LEU A 17 -3.20 5.71 3.78
CA LEU A 17 -4.23 5.14 2.90
C LEU A 17 -4.19 3.61 2.86
N SER A 18 -3.01 3.01 2.78
CA SER A 18 -2.87 1.54 2.77
C SER A 18 -3.41 0.93 4.07
N ALA A 19 -3.07 1.51 5.22
CA ALA A 19 -3.55 1.05 6.53
C ALA A 19 -5.06 1.20 6.68
N GLU A 20 -5.64 2.31 6.22
CA GLU A 20 -7.08 2.54 6.23
C GLU A 20 -7.84 1.53 5.36
N LEU A 21 -7.34 1.25 4.16
CA LEU A 21 -7.92 0.24 3.27
C LEU A 21 -7.86 -1.17 3.89
N GLU A 22 -6.73 -1.56 4.49
CA GLU A 22 -6.63 -2.85 5.18
C GLU A 22 -7.62 -2.98 6.33
N ALA A 23 -7.77 -1.93 7.14
CA ALA A 23 -8.74 -1.89 8.22
C ALA A 23 -10.19 -2.00 7.70
N LEU A 24 -10.50 -1.31 6.60
CA LEU A 24 -11.79 -1.38 5.94
C LEU A 24 -12.08 -2.82 5.49
N TYR A 25 -11.17 -3.46 4.76
CA TYR A 25 -11.36 -4.83 4.28
C TYR A 25 -11.57 -5.82 5.42
N ARG A 26 -10.80 -5.71 6.51
CA ARG A 26 -11.00 -6.52 7.71
C ARG A 26 -12.41 -6.32 8.29
N SER A 27 -12.86 -5.07 8.45
CA SER A 27 -14.20 -4.78 8.97
C SER A 27 -15.34 -5.33 8.09
N VAL A 28 -15.12 -5.40 6.78
CA VAL A 28 -16.11 -5.95 5.85
C VAL A 28 -16.17 -7.47 6.01
N PHE A 29 -15.03 -8.16 6.14
CA PHE A 29 -15.00 -9.59 6.44
C PHE A 29 -15.66 -9.92 7.78
N ASP A 30 -15.36 -9.15 8.83
CA ASP A 30 -15.93 -9.34 10.16
C ASP A 30 -17.46 -9.22 10.12
N ARG A 31 -18.00 -8.21 9.43
CA ARG A 31 -19.45 -8.04 9.24
C ARG A 31 -20.04 -9.18 8.42
N MET A 32 -19.40 -9.55 7.31
CA MET A 32 -19.86 -10.62 6.43
C MET A 32 -19.94 -11.97 7.16
N SER A 33 -19.05 -12.25 8.11
CA SER A 33 -19.09 -13.47 8.94
C SER A 33 -20.28 -13.55 9.90
N GLN A 34 -20.93 -12.41 10.20
CA GLN A 34 -22.12 -12.35 11.06
C GLN A 34 -23.42 -12.52 10.27
N GLU A 35 -23.35 -12.48 8.93
CA GLU A 35 -24.50 -12.64 8.06
C GLU A 35 -24.84 -14.12 7.85
N HIS A 36 -26.13 -14.43 7.81
CA HIS A 36 -26.62 -15.79 7.53
C HIS A 36 -26.68 -16.04 6.02
N LEU A 37 -25.51 -16.02 5.38
CA LEU A 37 -25.36 -16.29 3.95
C LEU A 37 -25.20 -17.78 3.70
N GLY A 38 -25.83 -18.28 2.63
CA GLY A 38 -25.49 -19.61 2.10
C GLY A 38 -24.04 -19.65 1.60
N GLU A 39 -23.39 -20.81 1.69
CA GLU A 39 -21.96 -21.00 1.37
C GLU A 39 -21.56 -20.43 0.01
N GLY A 40 -22.39 -20.63 -1.02
CA GLY A 40 -22.12 -20.12 -2.37
C GLY A 40 -22.18 -18.59 -2.49
N ALA A 41 -23.04 -17.93 -1.72
CA ALA A 41 -23.10 -16.47 -1.68
C ALA A 41 -21.88 -15.92 -0.91
N MET A 42 -21.53 -16.54 0.21
CA MET A 42 -20.35 -16.21 1.01
C MET A 42 -19.05 -16.32 0.20
N ALA A 43 -18.88 -17.39 -0.57
CA ALA A 43 -17.71 -17.61 -1.42
C ALA A 43 -17.57 -16.53 -2.51
N ARG A 44 -18.67 -16.16 -3.18
CA ARG A 44 -18.65 -15.11 -4.21
C ARG A 44 -18.31 -13.74 -3.64
N LEU A 45 -18.91 -13.37 -2.50
CA LEU A 45 -18.60 -12.10 -1.85
C LEU A 45 -17.16 -12.05 -1.35
N THR A 46 -16.66 -13.15 -0.77
CA THR A 46 -15.25 -13.29 -0.39
C THR A 46 -14.32 -13.03 -1.56
N GLN A 47 -14.56 -13.66 -2.71
CA GLN A 47 -13.75 -13.47 -3.92
C GLN A 47 -13.79 -12.02 -4.43
N LEU A 48 -14.97 -11.39 -4.43
CA LEU A 48 -15.11 -9.98 -4.83
C LEU A 48 -14.31 -9.06 -3.91
N ILE A 49 -14.36 -9.28 -2.59
CA ILE A 49 -13.60 -8.50 -1.61
C ILE A 49 -12.10 -8.71 -1.79
N LEU A 50 -11.64 -9.95 -1.97
CA LEU A 50 -10.22 -10.25 -2.17
C LEU A 50 -9.68 -9.58 -3.44
N ARG A 51 -10.43 -9.63 -4.55
CA ARG A 51 -10.05 -8.98 -5.81
C ARG A 51 -10.04 -7.45 -5.67
N SER A 52 -11.02 -6.88 -4.97
CA SER A 52 -11.05 -5.44 -4.69
C SER A 52 -9.83 -5.03 -3.86
N ARG A 53 -9.50 -5.79 -2.81
CA ARG A 53 -8.35 -5.55 -1.94
C ARG A 53 -7.04 -5.57 -2.70
N ASP A 54 -6.83 -6.60 -3.51
CA ASP A 54 -5.63 -6.74 -4.33
C ASP A 54 -5.47 -5.55 -5.29
N GLY A 55 -6.52 -5.20 -6.03
CA GLY A 55 -6.47 -4.07 -6.97
C GLY A 55 -6.28 -2.70 -6.31
N ALA A 56 -6.68 -2.54 -5.04
CA ALA A 56 -6.51 -1.29 -4.30
C ALA A 56 -5.15 -1.20 -3.59
N LEU A 57 -4.66 -2.29 -2.99
CA LEU A 57 -3.45 -2.28 -2.17
C LEU A 57 -2.17 -2.52 -2.98
N SER A 58 -2.19 -3.39 -3.99
CA SER A 58 -0.98 -3.75 -4.74
C SER A 58 -0.31 -2.52 -5.40
N PRO A 59 -1.04 -1.61 -6.06
CA PRO A 59 -0.44 -0.38 -6.61
C PRO A 59 0.16 0.54 -5.53
N LEU A 60 -0.45 0.57 -4.34
CA LEU A 60 0.05 1.37 -3.22
C LEU A 60 1.29 0.75 -2.59
N GLN A 61 1.48 -0.57 -2.63
CA GLN A 61 2.70 -1.20 -2.14
C GLN A 61 3.85 -1.06 -3.13
N GLU A 62 3.56 -1.21 -4.42
CA GLU A 62 4.54 -1.06 -5.51
C GLU A 62 5.10 0.37 -5.58
N ALA A 63 4.25 1.39 -5.46
CA ALA A 63 4.67 2.78 -5.54
C ALA A 63 5.51 3.24 -4.33
N ILE A 64 5.50 2.52 -3.19
CA ILE A 64 6.43 2.78 -2.09
C ILE A 64 7.87 2.46 -2.56
N GLY A 65 8.06 1.50 -3.47
CA GLY A 65 9.36 1.05 -3.98
C GLY A 65 10.32 0.60 -2.87
N PRO A 66 11.48 -0.01 -3.19
CA PRO A 66 12.56 -0.02 -2.22
C PRO A 66 12.83 1.43 -1.83
N ALA A 67 12.90 1.71 -0.52
CA ALA A 67 13.35 3.00 -0.02
C ALA A 67 14.53 3.43 -0.88
N SER A 68 14.42 4.59 -1.55
CA SER A 68 15.48 5.12 -2.38
C SER A 68 16.79 4.88 -1.63
N MET A 69 17.69 4.10 -2.24
CA MET A 69 19.05 4.04 -1.74
C MET A 69 19.47 5.49 -1.45
N PRO A 70 20.08 5.76 -0.28
CA PRO A 70 20.62 7.09 -0.03
C PRO A 70 21.49 7.45 -1.23
N ASP A 71 21.33 8.68 -1.72
CA ASP A 71 22.12 9.23 -2.82
C ASP A 71 23.55 8.66 -2.76
N ASP A 72 23.87 7.89 -3.80
CA ASP A 72 25.19 7.33 -4.03
C ASP A 72 26.22 8.44 -3.76
N PRO A 73 27.22 8.27 -2.89
CA PRO A 73 28.22 9.31 -2.64
C PRO A 73 29.19 9.33 -3.84
N GLN A 74 28.71 9.73 -5.00
CA GLN A 74 29.50 10.09 -6.17
C GLN A 74 29.82 11.59 -6.07
N ASP A 75 30.46 11.97 -4.97
CA ASP A 75 31.06 13.29 -4.77
C ASP A 75 32.44 13.10 -4.11
N GLU A 76 33.19 12.10 -4.59
CA GLU A 76 34.63 12.01 -4.35
C GLU A 76 35.32 12.81 -5.47
N PRO A 77 36.00 13.93 -5.17
CA PRO A 77 36.66 14.72 -6.21
C PRO A 77 37.79 13.89 -6.82
N PRO A 78 38.18 14.14 -8.08
CA PRO A 78 39.21 13.36 -8.74
C PRO A 78 40.51 13.47 -7.93
N ARG A 79 41.02 12.34 -7.46
CA ARG A 79 42.42 12.25 -7.03
C ARG A 79 43.27 12.36 -8.28
N ASP A 80 43.89 13.53 -8.45
CA ASP A 80 44.91 13.76 -9.47
C ASP A 80 46.10 12.80 -9.28
N PRO A 81 46.78 12.44 -10.39
CA PRO A 81 47.72 11.31 -10.49
C PRO A 81 49.05 11.46 -9.75
#